data_AF-L5M8T0-F1
#
_entry.id   AF-L5M8T0-F1
#
_cell.length_a   1.000
_cell.length_b   1.000
_cell.length_c   1.000
_cell.angle_alpha   90.00
_cell.angle_beta   90.00
_cell.angle_gamma   90.00
#
_symmetry.space_group_name_H-M   'P 1'
#
loop_
_entity.id
_entity.type
_entity.pdbx_description
1 polymer ?
#
loop_
_entity_poly.entity_id
_entity_poly.type
_entity_poly.pdbx_seq_one_letter_code
_entity_poly.pdbx_strand_id
1 'polypeptide(L)'
;MEVFNQRLEQEYNASVILTTPTVPYKAVLSSAKLIKEYREKEITIINPAQFPDKSKVTEYLEPVVLGTIITPDEFTGKIMMLCQARRAVQKNMVFIDQNRVMLKYLLPLNEIVVDFYDSLKSLSSGYASFDYEDAGYQTAELVKMDILLNGNIVEELVTIVHK
;
A
#
# COMPACT_ATOMS: atom_id res chain seq x y z
N MET A 1 -4.29 10.90 9.14
CA MET A 1 -3.68 12.19 8.73
C MET A 1 -4.69 13.33 8.76
N GLU A 2 -5.96 13.11 8.44
CA GLU A 2 -7.00 14.16 8.46
C GLU A 2 -7.09 14.94 9.79
N VAL A 3 -7.13 14.24 10.94
CA VAL A 3 -7.20 14.90 12.25
C VAL A 3 -6.02 15.85 12.50
N PHE A 4 -4.81 15.46 12.06
CA PHE A 4 -3.62 16.30 12.23
C PHE A 4 -3.69 17.56 11.35
N ASN A 5 -4.15 17.41 10.11
CA ASN A 5 -4.36 18.55 9.22
C ASN A 5 -5.41 19.52 9.75
N GLN A 6 -6.56 18.99 10.17
CA GLN A 6 -7.64 19.79 10.74
C GLN A 6 -7.18 20.58 11.97
N ARG A 7 -6.34 19.97 12.82
CA ARG A 7 -5.74 20.66 13.97
C ARG A 7 -4.75 21.73 13.56
N LEU A 8 -3.90 21.52 12.55
CA LEU A 8 -2.98 22.55 12.06
C LEU A 8 -3.70 23.77 11.51
N GLU A 9 -4.79 23.56 10.78
CA GLU A 9 -5.61 24.64 10.26
C GLU A 9 -6.32 25.40 11.39
N GLN A 10 -6.95 24.68 12.32
CA GLN A 10 -7.72 25.29 13.42
C GLN A 10 -6.85 25.96 14.50
N GLU A 11 -5.75 25.33 14.89
CA GLU A 11 -4.91 25.81 16.01
C GLU A 11 -3.81 26.77 15.56
N TYR A 12 -3.31 26.61 14.32
CA TYR A 12 -2.14 27.35 13.84
C TYR A 12 -2.39 28.15 12.56
N ASN A 13 -3.60 28.11 11.98
CA ASN A 13 -3.97 28.79 10.74
C ASN A 13 -2.97 28.48 9.59
N ALA A 14 -2.42 27.26 9.61
CA ALA A 14 -1.43 26.79 8.65
C ALA A 14 -2.13 25.99 7.54
N SER A 15 -2.00 26.46 6.29
CA SER A 15 -2.49 25.74 5.12
C SER A 15 -1.44 24.72 4.67
N VAL A 16 -1.75 23.43 4.79
CA VAL A 16 -0.84 22.34 4.39
C VAL A 16 -1.37 21.65 3.15
N ILE A 17 -0.48 21.35 2.21
CA ILE A 17 -0.78 20.53 1.04
C ILE A 17 -0.43 19.08 1.38
N LEU A 18 -1.41 18.19 1.33
CA LEU A 18 -1.21 16.76 1.54
C LEU A 18 -0.93 16.08 0.19
N THR A 19 0.20 15.38 0.11
CA THR A 19 0.49 14.47 -1.01
C THR A 19 -0.07 13.09 -0.72
N THR A 20 -0.16 12.26 -1.76
CA THR A 20 -0.57 10.86 -1.61
C THR A 20 0.38 10.13 -0.66
N PRO A 21 -0.14 9.38 0.33
CA PRO A 21 0.71 8.60 1.22
C PRO A 21 1.53 7.59 0.42
N THR A 22 2.78 7.39 0.81
CA THR A 22 3.67 6.37 0.24
C THR A 22 4.00 5.32 1.29
N VAL A 23 4.32 4.12 0.82
CA VAL A 23 4.81 3.02 1.67
C VAL A 23 6.31 2.85 1.46
N PRO A 24 7.06 2.38 2.47
CA PRO A 24 8.49 2.12 2.31
C PRO A 24 8.69 0.87 1.46
N TYR A 25 9.25 1.03 0.26
CA TYR A 25 9.66 -0.08 -0.59
C TYR A 25 11.10 -0.50 -0.26
N LYS A 26 11.50 -1.70 -0.67
CA LYS A 26 12.92 -2.09 -0.64
C LYS A 26 13.38 -2.53 -2.03
N ALA A 27 14.66 -2.33 -2.31
CA ALA A 27 15.30 -2.81 -3.52
C ALA A 27 16.56 -3.60 -3.17
N VAL A 28 16.72 -4.77 -3.78
CA VAL A 28 17.90 -5.63 -3.64
C VAL A 28 18.91 -5.25 -4.71
N LEU A 29 20.08 -4.73 -4.32
CA LEU A 29 21.10 -4.26 -5.27
C LEU A 29 21.73 -5.43 -6.04
N SER A 30 21.93 -5.23 -7.35
CA SER A 30 22.42 -6.29 -8.26
C SER A 30 23.94 -6.46 -8.28
N SER A 31 24.70 -5.43 -7.91
CA SER A 31 26.16 -5.43 -8.05
C SER A 31 26.90 -5.33 -6.71
N ALA A 32 27.95 -6.13 -6.54
CA ALA A 32 28.86 -6.05 -5.40
C ALA A 32 29.53 -4.67 -5.24
N LYS A 33 29.65 -3.88 -6.31
CA LYS A 33 30.15 -2.50 -6.26
C LYS A 33 29.13 -1.56 -5.60
N LEU A 34 27.85 -1.71 -5.94
CA LEU A 34 26.76 -0.94 -5.33
C LEU A 34 26.58 -1.33 -3.86
N ILE A 35 26.67 -2.63 -3.53
CA ILE A 35 26.61 -3.10 -2.14
C ILE A 35 27.74 -2.50 -1.30
N LYS A 36 28.94 -2.30 -1.86
CA LYS A 36 30.05 -1.61 -1.17
C LYS A 36 29.80 -0.11 -0.99
N GLU A 37 29.13 0.53 -1.94
CA GLU A 37 28.80 1.96 -1.91
C GLU A 37 27.71 2.27 -0.88
N TYR A 38 26.61 1.50 -0.90
CA TYR A 38 25.49 1.65 0.02
C TYR A 38 25.71 0.94 1.36
N ARG A 39 26.78 0.13 1.49
CA ARG A 39 27.11 -0.72 2.65
C ARG A 39 26.07 -1.77 3.03
N GLU A 40 24.93 -1.80 2.35
CA GLU A 40 23.84 -2.71 2.56
C GLU A 40 23.46 -3.38 1.23
N LYS A 41 22.99 -4.62 1.31
CA LYS A 41 22.50 -5.37 0.13
C LYS A 41 21.11 -4.88 -0.32
N GLU A 42 20.35 -4.36 0.64
CA GLU A 42 18.99 -3.89 0.46
C GLU A 42 18.95 -2.41 0.81
N ILE A 43 18.29 -1.61 -0.02
CA ILE A 43 18.05 -0.19 0.26
C ILE A 43 16.56 0.05 0.47
N THR A 44 16.21 0.86 1.46
CA THR A 44 14.83 1.28 1.71
C THR A 44 14.52 2.56 0.94
N ILE A 45 13.43 2.54 0.18
CA ILE A 45 12.98 3.63 -0.68
C ILE A 45 11.72 4.22 -0.05
N ILE A 46 11.87 5.39 0.56
CA ILE A 46 10.77 6.14 1.17
C ILE A 46 10.20 7.17 0.18
N ASN A 47 11.09 7.76 -0.63
CA ASN A 47 10.72 8.73 -1.64
C ASN A 47 10.70 8.08 -3.04
N PRO A 48 9.55 8.05 -3.73
CA PRO A 48 9.43 7.59 -5.13
C PRO A 48 10.42 8.22 -6.11
N ALA A 49 10.82 9.47 -5.89
CA ALA A 49 11.79 10.15 -6.75
C ALA A 49 13.15 9.45 -6.75
N GLN A 50 13.53 8.84 -5.61
CA GLN A 50 14.79 8.11 -5.41
C GLN A 50 14.72 6.64 -5.82
N PHE A 51 13.66 6.22 -6.52
CA PHE A 51 13.51 4.84 -6.97
C PHE A 51 14.66 4.45 -7.91
N PRO A 52 15.46 3.41 -7.57
CA PRO A 52 16.62 3.00 -8.35
C PRO A 52 16.21 2.33 -9.66
N ASP A 53 17.01 2.53 -10.70
CA ASP A 53 16.80 1.92 -12.02
C ASP A 53 16.90 0.39 -11.95
N LYS A 54 16.09 -0.30 -12.77
CA LYS A 54 16.08 -1.77 -12.89
C LYS A 54 17.44 -2.34 -13.23
N SER A 55 18.30 -1.60 -13.93
CA SER A 55 19.65 -2.08 -14.25
C SER A 55 20.55 -2.28 -13.01
N LYS A 56 20.23 -1.60 -11.89
CA LYS A 56 21.00 -1.59 -10.65
C LYS A 56 20.43 -2.51 -9.57
N VAL A 57 19.28 -3.14 -9.84
CA VAL A 57 18.47 -3.86 -8.86
C VAL A 57 18.13 -5.25 -9.39
N THR A 58 18.23 -6.26 -8.54
CA THR A 58 17.81 -7.63 -8.87
C THR A 58 16.30 -7.78 -8.72
N GLU A 59 15.77 -7.33 -7.58
CA GLU A 59 14.35 -7.44 -7.24
C GLU A 59 13.89 -6.23 -6.41
N TYR A 60 12.63 -5.86 -6.58
CA TYR A 60 11.95 -4.90 -5.72
C TYR A 60 11.01 -5.64 -4.78
N LEU A 61 10.91 -5.11 -3.57
CA LEU A 61 10.12 -5.65 -2.49
C LEU A 61 9.10 -4.60 -2.04
N GLU A 62 7.83 -4.99 -1.98
CA GLU A 62 6.76 -4.17 -1.42
C GLU A 62 6.39 -4.67 -0.01
N PRO A 63 6.01 -3.78 0.91
CA PRO A 63 5.52 -4.15 2.22
C PRO A 63 4.12 -4.78 2.11
N VAL A 64 3.89 -5.80 2.92
CA VAL A 64 2.69 -6.62 2.88
C VAL A 64 2.11 -6.75 4.28
N VAL A 65 0.79 -6.79 4.36
CA VAL A 65 0.08 -6.99 5.61
C VAL A 65 -0.82 -8.21 5.55
N LEU A 66 -1.03 -8.84 6.70
CA LEU A 66 -2.07 -9.84 6.88
C LEU A 66 -3.32 -9.13 7.38
N GLY A 67 -4.26 -8.88 6.47
CA GLY A 67 -5.54 -8.27 6.75
C GLY A 67 -6.56 -9.31 7.23
N THR A 68 -7.28 -8.99 8.31
CA THR A 68 -8.43 -9.74 8.81
C THR A 68 -9.69 -8.90 8.61
N ILE A 69 -10.64 -9.42 7.84
CA ILE A 69 -11.94 -8.80 7.60
C ILE A 69 -13.02 -9.65 8.26
N ILE A 70 -13.91 -9.02 9.03
CA ILE A 70 -15.10 -9.69 9.57
C ILE A 70 -16.33 -8.98 9.03
N THR A 71 -17.26 -9.73 8.46
CA THR A 71 -18.44 -9.17 7.80
C THR A 71 -19.61 -10.15 7.80
N PRO A 72 -20.86 -9.69 7.70
CA PRO A 72 -21.99 -10.56 7.43
C PRO A 72 -21.87 -11.32 6.10
N ASP A 73 -22.36 -12.55 6.05
CA ASP A 73 -22.19 -13.45 4.89
C ASP A 73 -22.74 -12.85 3.58
N GLU A 74 -23.82 -12.08 3.66
CA GLU A 74 -24.46 -11.39 2.54
C GLU A 74 -23.52 -10.42 1.78
N PHE A 75 -22.48 -9.89 2.42
CA PHE A 75 -21.52 -8.97 1.79
C PHE A 75 -20.24 -9.65 1.31
N THR A 76 -20.02 -10.92 1.66
CA THR A 76 -18.78 -11.66 1.41
C THR A 76 -18.35 -11.58 -0.05
N GLY A 77 -19.26 -11.83 -0.99
CA GLY A 77 -18.93 -11.83 -2.43
C GLY A 77 -18.40 -10.47 -2.93
N LYS A 78 -19.01 -9.37 -2.52
CA LYS A 78 -18.57 -8.01 -2.88
C LYS A 78 -17.19 -7.68 -2.30
N ILE A 79 -16.95 -8.11 -1.06
CA ILE A 79 -15.69 -7.88 -0.36
C ILE A 79 -14.57 -8.71 -0.98
N MET A 80 -14.84 -9.95 -1.37
CA MET A 80 -13.88 -10.79 -2.09
C MET A 80 -13.45 -10.15 -3.41
N MET A 81 -14.39 -9.58 -4.18
CA MET A 81 -14.08 -8.85 -5.41
C MET A 81 -13.20 -7.62 -5.15
N LEU A 82 -13.48 -6.84 -4.09
CA LEU A 82 -12.64 -5.72 -3.68
C LEU A 82 -11.21 -6.17 -3.34
N CYS A 83 -11.07 -7.23 -2.55
CA CYS A 83 -9.76 -7.78 -2.20
C CYS A 83 -9.00 -8.25 -3.44
N GLN A 84 -9.66 -8.96 -4.35
CA GLN A 84 -9.06 -9.43 -5.60
C GLN A 84 -8.59 -8.27 -6.48
N ALA A 85 -9.37 -7.19 -6.58
CA ALA A 85 -8.98 -5.98 -7.30
C ALA A 85 -7.74 -5.29 -6.70
N ARG A 86 -7.47 -5.50 -5.41
CA ARG A 86 -6.32 -4.97 -4.66
C ARG A 86 -5.16 -5.96 -4.55
N ARG A 87 -5.05 -6.91 -5.49
CA ARG A 87 -3.99 -7.94 -5.54
C ARG A 87 -3.90 -8.78 -4.27
N ALA A 88 -4.99 -8.92 -3.53
CA ALA A 88 -5.01 -9.70 -2.30
C ALA A 88 -4.91 -11.20 -2.59
N VAL A 89 -4.16 -11.92 -1.77
CA VAL A 89 -4.11 -13.38 -1.79
C VAL A 89 -4.87 -13.92 -0.59
N GLN A 90 -5.95 -14.67 -0.84
CA GLN A 90 -6.73 -15.29 0.22
C GLN A 90 -5.88 -16.32 0.97
N LYS A 91 -5.86 -16.20 2.30
CA LYS A 91 -5.15 -17.13 3.19
C LYS A 91 -6.09 -18.02 3.96
N ASN A 92 -7.22 -17.49 4.42
CA ASN A 92 -8.21 -18.26 5.17
C ASN A 92 -9.61 -17.65 5.03
N MET A 93 -10.63 -18.48 5.20
CA MET A 93 -12.02 -18.09 5.32
C MET A 93 -12.70 -19.02 6.32
N VAL A 94 -13.27 -18.44 7.38
CA VAL A 94 -13.91 -19.18 8.47
C VAL A 94 -15.25 -18.55 8.78
N PHE A 95 -16.30 -19.35 8.84
CA PHE A 95 -17.59 -18.93 9.38
C PHE A 95 -17.50 -18.86 10.89
N ILE A 96 -17.67 -17.67 11.46
CA ILE A 96 -17.66 -17.46 12.92
C ILE A 96 -18.96 -18.01 13.51
N ASP A 97 -20.07 -17.76 12.81
CA ASP A 97 -21.41 -18.24 13.11
C ASP A 97 -22.23 -18.35 11.81
N GLN A 98 -23.55 -18.51 11.92
CA GLN A 98 -24.44 -18.66 10.77
C GLN A 98 -24.51 -17.41 9.87
N ASN A 99 -24.16 -16.24 10.39
CA ASN A 99 -24.39 -14.97 9.72
C ASN A 99 -23.09 -14.19 9.47
N ARG A 100 -21.96 -14.56 10.07
CA ARG A 100 -20.69 -13.82 9.97
C ARG A 100 -19.53 -14.68 9.47
N VAL A 101 -18.73 -14.08 8.61
CA VAL A 101 -17.53 -14.66 8.01
C VAL A 101 -16.32 -13.85 8.43
N MET A 102 -15.24 -14.56 8.78
CA MET A 102 -13.89 -14.03 8.92
C MET A 102 -13.09 -14.40 7.68
N LEU A 103 -12.50 -13.40 7.03
CA LEU A 103 -11.62 -13.56 5.89
C LEU A 103 -10.22 -13.09 6.27
N LYS A 104 -9.20 -13.89 5.93
CA LYS A 104 -7.80 -13.50 6.04
C LYS A 104 -7.17 -13.37 4.67
N TYR A 105 -6.57 -12.22 4.40
CA TYR A 105 -5.93 -11.89 3.14
C TYR A 105 -4.53 -11.36 3.37
N LEU A 106 -3.60 -11.80 2.52
CA LEU A 106 -2.32 -11.15 2.38
C LEU A 106 -2.46 -10.03 1.35
N LEU A 107 -2.20 -8.78 1.75
CA LEU A 107 -2.48 -7.58 0.98
C LEU A 107 -1.21 -6.71 0.87
N PRO A 108 -0.85 -6.21 -0.31
CA PRO A 108 0.16 -5.17 -0.43
C PRO A 108 -0.30 -3.91 0.30
N LEU A 109 0.56 -3.34 1.15
CA LEU A 109 0.20 -2.17 1.96
C LEU A 109 -0.19 -0.97 1.09
N ASN A 110 0.47 -0.80 -0.07
CA ASN A 110 0.19 0.27 -1.02
C ASN A 110 -1.26 0.26 -1.55
N GLU A 111 -1.88 -0.91 -1.62
CA GLU A 111 -3.25 -1.08 -2.16
C GLU A 111 -4.33 -0.75 -1.12
N ILE A 112 -3.97 -0.72 0.17
CA ILE A 112 -4.93 -0.50 1.26
C ILE A 112 -4.79 0.86 1.93
N VAL A 113 -3.68 1.58 1.73
CA VAL A 113 -3.45 2.92 2.30
C VAL A 113 -4.35 4.00 1.69
N VAL A 114 -4.89 3.77 0.48
CA VAL A 114 -5.78 4.70 -0.20
C VAL A 114 -7.12 4.02 -0.49
N ASP A 115 -8.21 4.65 -0.04
CA ASP A 115 -9.63 4.34 -0.31
C ASP A 115 -10.14 2.92 0.02
N PHE A 116 -9.29 2.00 0.50
CA PHE A 116 -9.71 0.63 0.79
C PHE A 116 -10.71 0.56 1.94
N TYR A 117 -10.44 1.28 3.04
CA TYR A 117 -11.31 1.30 4.21
C TYR A 117 -12.70 1.87 3.85
N ASP A 118 -12.75 2.98 3.11
CA ASP A 118 -13.99 3.62 2.70
C ASP A 118 -14.78 2.74 1.72
N SER A 119 -14.09 2.11 0.77
CA SER A 119 -14.69 1.15 -0.16
C SER A 119 -15.28 -0.04 0.58
N LEU A 120 -14.55 -0.59 1.55
CA LEU A 120 -14.99 -1.73 2.36
C LEU A 120 -16.24 -1.35 3.18
N LYS A 121 -16.24 -0.18 3.81
CA LYS A 121 -17.38 0.32 4.59
C LYS A 121 -18.59 0.57 3.70
N SER A 122 -18.41 1.20 2.54
CA SER A 122 -19.49 1.46 1.59
C SER A 122 -20.12 0.15 1.08
N LEU A 123 -19.31 -0.83 0.66
CA LEU A 123 -19.81 -2.11 0.14
C LEU A 123 -20.55 -2.96 1.18
N SER A 124 -20.25 -2.76 2.46
CA SER A 124 -20.83 -3.50 3.58
C SER A 124 -21.84 -2.70 4.39
N SER A 125 -22.28 -1.52 3.92
CA SER A 125 -23.15 -0.61 4.68
C SER A 125 -22.62 -0.28 6.08
N GLY A 126 -21.30 -0.33 6.27
CA GLY A 126 -20.61 -0.11 7.52
C GLY A 126 -20.38 -1.35 8.39
N TYR A 127 -20.96 -2.51 8.05
CA TYR A 127 -20.93 -3.73 8.86
C TYR A 127 -19.59 -4.47 8.85
N ALA A 128 -18.75 -4.28 7.82
CA ALA A 128 -17.43 -4.91 7.80
C ALA A 128 -16.46 -4.22 8.75
N SER A 129 -15.70 -4.99 9.52
CA SER A 129 -14.51 -4.52 10.23
C SER A 129 -13.26 -5.02 9.53
N PHE A 130 -12.20 -4.22 9.61
CA PHE A 130 -10.89 -4.55 9.05
C PHE A 130 -9.81 -4.22 10.07
N ASP A 131 -8.92 -5.17 10.26
CA ASP A 131 -7.71 -5.04 11.05
C ASP A 131 -6.55 -5.65 10.25
N TYR A 132 -5.32 -5.20 10.48
CA TYR A 132 -4.17 -5.75 9.76
C TYR A 132 -2.92 -5.75 10.64
N GLU A 133 -2.05 -6.74 10.39
CA GLU A 133 -0.75 -6.88 11.02
C GLU A 133 0.37 -6.93 9.97
N ASP A 134 1.57 -6.49 10.33
CA ASP A 134 2.74 -6.55 9.46
C ASP A 134 3.03 -8.01 9.07
N ALA A 135 3.15 -8.27 7.76
CA ALA A 135 3.46 -9.57 7.21
C ALA A 135 4.79 -9.57 6.44
N GLY A 136 5.61 -8.54 6.65
CA GLY A 136 6.93 -8.41 6.04
C GLY A 136 6.88 -7.87 4.62
N TYR A 137 7.76 -8.39 3.77
CA TYR A 137 7.98 -7.90 2.40
C TYR A 137 7.85 -9.05 1.40
N GLN A 138 7.30 -8.75 0.22
CA GLN A 138 7.25 -9.69 -0.90
C GLN A 138 7.84 -9.08 -2.17
N THR A 139 8.41 -9.92 -3.03
CA THR A 139 8.87 -9.50 -4.35
C THR A 139 7.69 -9.05 -5.21
N ALA A 140 7.83 -7.90 -5.86
CA ALA A 140 6.80 -7.33 -6.72
C ALA A 140 7.42 -6.68 -7.97
N GLU A 141 6.69 -6.72 -9.09
CA GLU A 141 7.09 -6.03 -10.32
C GLU A 141 6.71 -4.54 -10.22
N LEU A 142 7.63 -3.76 -9.64
CA LEU A 142 7.43 -2.32 -9.45
C LEU A 142 8.07 -1.50 -10.59
N VAL A 143 7.41 -0.40 -10.93
CA VAL A 143 7.91 0.62 -11.85
C VAL A 143 7.67 2.01 -11.27
N LYS A 144 8.62 2.91 -11.51
CA LYS A 144 8.46 4.34 -11.24
C LYS A 144 7.62 4.96 -12.36
N MET A 145 6.57 5.68 -11.99
CA MET A 145 5.73 6.44 -12.91
C MET A 145 6.01 7.94 -12.72
N ASP A 146 6.58 8.55 -13.76
CA ASP A 146 6.84 9.99 -13.82
C ASP A 146 5.65 10.74 -14.43
N ILE A 147 5.25 11.84 -13.80
CA ILE A 147 4.20 12.73 -14.29
C ILE A 147 4.86 14.00 -14.83
N LEU A 148 4.56 14.33 -16.09
CA LEU A 148 5.10 15.50 -16.78
C LEU A 148 4.02 16.57 -16.92
N LEU A 149 4.33 17.79 -16.49
CA LEU A 149 3.53 18.98 -16.77
C LEU A 149 4.30 19.89 -17.72
N ASN A 150 3.72 20.17 -18.89
CA ASN A 150 4.37 20.96 -19.95
C ASN A 150 5.76 20.43 -20.33
N GLY A 151 5.96 19.11 -20.30
CA GLY A 151 7.22 18.45 -20.63
C GLY A 151 8.26 18.42 -19.49
N ASN A 152 7.97 19.01 -18.33
CA ASN A 152 8.83 18.95 -17.15
C ASN A 152 8.30 17.92 -16.16
N ILE A 153 9.20 17.09 -15.61
CA ILE A 153 8.86 16.12 -14.57
C ILE A 153 8.53 16.88 -13.29
N VAL A 154 7.44 16.50 -12.63
CA VAL A 154 7.04 17.03 -11.33
C VAL A 154 7.33 15.96 -10.28
N GLU A 155 8.39 16.15 -9.50
CA GLU A 155 8.89 15.15 -8.54
C GLU A 155 7.86 14.81 -7.46
N GLU A 156 7.05 15.79 -7.05
CA GLU A 156 6.03 15.65 -6.01
C GLU A 156 4.87 14.73 -6.42
N LEU A 157 4.70 14.50 -7.73
CA LEU A 157 3.66 13.65 -8.30
C LEU A 157 4.18 12.28 -8.74
N VAL A 158 5.48 12.03 -8.60
CA VAL A 158 6.07 10.73 -8.92
C VAL A 158 5.53 9.67 -7.97
N THR A 159 5.12 8.52 -8.52
CA THR A 159 4.61 7.40 -7.74
C THR A 159 5.21 6.07 -8.19
N ILE A 160 5.15 5.08 -7.30
CA ILE A 160 5.58 3.70 -7.58
C ILE A 160 4.32 2.88 -7.77
N VAL A 161 4.22 2.20 -8.91
CA VAL A 161 3.07 1.37 -9.26
C VAL A 161 3.50 -0.06 -9.57
N HIS A 162 2.57 -0.99 -9.36
CA HIS A 162 2.72 -2.35 -9.86
C HIS A 162 2.50 -2.37 -11.38
N LYS A 163 3.28 -3.18 -12.09
CA LYS A 163 3.18 -3.33 -13.56
C LYS A 163 1.94 -4.11 -13.99
#